data_AF-A0A3N9UUH4-F1
#
_entry.id   AF-A0A3N9UUH4-F1
#
_cell.length_a   1.000
_cell.length_b   1.000
_cell.length_c   1.000
_cell.angle_alpha   90.00
_cell.angle_beta   90.00
_cell.angle_gamma   90.00
#
_symmetry.space_group_name_H-M   'P 1'
#
loop_
_entity.id
_entity.type
_entity.pdbx_description
1 polymer ?
#
loop_
_entity_poly.entity_id
_entity_poly.type
_entity_poly.pdbx_seq_one_letter_code
_entity_poly.pdbx_strand_id
1 'polypeptide(L)'
;MILDKRPCIRASVEFIGEKNLDDLKRRDNFQEEISCLFDRFSEAYGRLSEEAKAGCGLCGVAADVSFKVDMEKGEVVLDKLYKYCIMDFHLFTELLQILQSNFADYILVVPSLQGFELAREIQRFLGTPWIECIYLKSDRHERLLSGKLLPNAAFPEILKDTQKHYEAKGETQKERYLREKHLLDLGLEISMYFWGSEGEEEVLWMYVEIPLSGN
;
A
#
# COMPACT_ATOMS: atom_id res chain seq x y z
N MET A 1 -8.62 -2.47 18.04
CA MET A 1 -8.51 -1.26 18.89
C MET A 1 -8.57 -0.03 17.98
N ILE A 2 -9.40 0.97 18.31
CA ILE A 2 -9.37 2.26 17.58
C ILE A 2 -8.19 3.06 18.14
N LEU A 3 -7.20 3.37 17.31
CA LEU A 3 -6.08 4.25 17.67
C LEU A 3 -6.59 5.71 17.66
N ASP A 4 -7.54 6.01 18.54
CA ASP A 4 -8.28 7.27 18.54
C ASP A 4 -7.46 8.36 19.25
N LYS A 5 -6.97 9.33 18.48
CA LYS A 5 -6.47 10.65 18.91
C LYS A 5 -5.99 11.55 17.78
N ARG A 6 -5.95 11.08 16.53
CA ARG A 6 -5.35 11.82 15.40
C ARG A 6 -6.40 12.04 14.32
N PRO A 7 -7.02 13.23 14.21
CA PRO A 7 -8.13 13.46 13.27
C PRO A 7 -7.72 13.34 11.79
N CYS A 8 -6.42 13.44 11.49
CA CYS A 8 -5.88 13.32 10.14
C CYS A 8 -5.63 11.86 9.70
N ILE A 9 -5.74 10.88 10.58
CA ILE A 9 -5.51 9.45 10.28
C ILE A 9 -6.71 8.64 10.73
N ARG A 10 -7.29 7.85 9.83
CA ARG A 10 -8.19 6.76 10.21
C ARG A 10 -7.37 5.49 10.34
N ALA A 11 -7.28 4.93 11.54
CA ALA A 11 -6.48 3.75 11.79
C ALA A 11 -7.22 2.68 12.60
N SER A 12 -7.15 1.44 12.13
CA SER A 12 -7.62 0.27 12.87
C SER A 12 -6.56 -0.83 12.86
N VAL A 13 -6.27 -1.34 14.05
CA VAL A 13 -5.42 -2.51 14.25
C VAL A 13 -6.19 -3.55 15.05
N GLU A 14 -6.28 -4.75 14.50
CA GLU A 14 -6.88 -5.91 15.15
C GLU A 14 -5.82 -6.99 15.37
N PHE A 15 -5.83 -7.59 16.56
CA PHE A 15 -5.00 -8.73 16.90
C PHE A 15 -5.90 -9.93 17.16
N ILE A 16 -5.54 -11.08 16.60
CA ILE A 16 -6.25 -12.33 16.80
C ILE A 16 -5.25 -13.40 17.24
N GLY A 17 -5.66 -14.22 18.20
CA GLY A 17 -4.96 -15.46 18.50
C GLY A 17 -3.78 -15.33 19.47
N GLU A 18 -3.74 -14.27 20.29
CA GLU A 18 -2.70 -14.10 21.31
C GLU A 18 -2.79 -15.22 22.36
N LYS A 19 -1.73 -16.01 22.53
CA LYS A 19 -1.73 -17.20 23.40
C LYS A 19 -0.70 -17.17 24.52
N ASN A 20 0.41 -16.46 24.32
CA ASN A 20 1.53 -16.46 25.24
C ASN A 20 2.02 -15.03 25.57
N LEU A 21 2.95 -14.94 26.53
CA LEU A 21 3.52 -13.65 26.96
C LEU A 21 4.37 -12.96 25.88
N ASP A 22 4.99 -13.74 24.99
CA ASP A 22 5.79 -13.20 23.90
C ASP A 22 4.90 -12.54 22.84
N ASP A 23 3.72 -13.12 22.54
CA ASP A 23 2.71 -12.55 21.64
C ASP A 23 2.20 -11.21 22.18
N LEU A 24 1.92 -11.15 23.49
CA LEU A 24 1.49 -9.91 24.16
C LEU A 24 2.58 -8.84 24.10
N LYS A 25 3.84 -9.21 24.38
CA LYS A 25 4.97 -8.29 24.30
C LYS A 25 5.19 -7.78 22.88
N ARG A 26 5.12 -8.66 21.89
CA ARG A 26 5.26 -8.31 20.46
C ARG A 26 4.15 -7.35 20.03
N ARG A 27 2.90 -7.60 20.44
CA ARG A 27 1.77 -6.70 20.22
C ARG A 27 2.02 -5.32 20.81
N ASP A 28 2.42 -5.26 22.08
CA ASP A 28 2.61 -4.00 22.80
C ASP A 28 3.75 -3.18 22.17
N ASN A 29 4.87 -3.82 21.80
CA ASN A 29 5.97 -3.20 21.05
C ASN A 29 5.48 -2.62 19.70
N PHE A 30 4.76 -3.43 18.93
CA PHE A 30 4.25 -3.01 17.64
C PHE A 30 3.27 -1.83 17.77
N GLN A 31 2.40 -1.85 18.77
CA GLN A 31 1.47 -0.75 19.04
C GLN A 31 2.20 0.55 19.38
N GLU A 32 3.30 0.48 20.13
CA GLU A 32 4.16 1.63 20.43
C GLU A 32 4.78 2.20 19.14
N GLU A 33 5.40 1.36 18.31
CA GLU A 33 6.03 1.79 17.06
C GLU A 33 5.04 2.42 16.06
N ILE A 34 3.86 1.80 15.88
CA ILE A 34 2.80 2.34 15.04
C ILE A 34 2.25 3.65 15.60
N SER A 35 2.13 3.75 16.92
CA SER A 35 1.72 5.02 17.55
C SER A 35 2.74 6.12 17.24
N CYS A 36 4.04 5.85 17.39
CA CYS A 36 5.11 6.80 17.05
C CYS A 36 5.13 7.16 15.55
N LEU A 37 4.87 6.21 14.65
CA LEU A 37 4.70 6.49 13.22
C LEU A 37 3.58 7.51 12.98
N PHE A 38 2.41 7.27 13.58
CA PHE A 38 1.24 8.12 13.41
C PHE A 38 1.37 9.49 14.09
N ASP A 39 2.11 9.61 15.18
CA ASP A 39 2.45 10.90 15.77
C ASP A 39 3.31 11.73 14.81
N ARG A 40 4.36 11.14 14.25
CA ARG A 40 5.20 11.82 13.24
C ARG A 40 4.43 12.20 11.99
N PHE A 41 3.53 11.33 11.52
CA PHE A 41 2.64 11.67 10.41
C PHE A 41 1.72 12.85 10.76
N SER A 42 1.16 12.88 11.97
CA SER A 42 0.30 13.97 12.43
C SER A 42 1.05 15.29 12.55
N GLU A 43 2.31 15.25 13.01
CA GLU A 43 3.19 16.42 13.03
C GLU A 43 3.49 16.93 11.61
N ALA A 44 3.79 16.02 10.67
CA ALA A 44 4.01 16.36 9.27
C ALA A 44 2.75 16.99 8.64
N TYR A 45 1.58 16.39 8.89
CA TYR A 45 0.29 16.93 8.48
C TYR A 45 0.02 18.33 9.06
N GLY A 46 0.39 18.57 10.33
CA GLY A 46 0.23 19.86 10.99
C GLY A 46 0.94 21.01 10.29
N ARG A 47 2.03 20.72 9.55
CA ARG A 47 2.82 21.70 8.79
C ARG A 47 2.23 22.04 7.42
N LEU A 48 1.23 21.30 6.96
CA LEU A 48 0.55 21.59 5.69
C LEU A 48 -0.26 22.89 5.79
N SER A 49 -0.42 23.58 4.65
CA SER A 49 -1.35 24.71 4.57
C SER A 49 -2.80 24.25 4.70
N GLU A 50 -3.71 25.14 5.08
CA GLU A 50 -5.13 24.79 5.22
C GLU A 50 -5.75 24.37 3.88
N GLU A 51 -5.29 24.92 2.75
CA GLU A 51 -5.70 24.49 1.41
C GLU A 51 -5.27 23.05 1.12
N ALA A 52 -4.03 22.70 1.48
CA ALA A 52 -3.53 21.33 1.30
C ALA A 52 -4.29 20.34 2.19
N LYS A 53 -4.60 20.71 3.43
CA LYS A 53 -5.43 19.92 4.36
C LYS A 53 -6.86 19.74 3.84
N ALA A 54 -7.47 20.79 3.31
CA ALA A 54 -8.81 20.72 2.72
C ALA A 54 -8.89 19.81 1.49
N GLY A 55 -7.78 19.63 0.77
CA GLY A 55 -7.67 18.69 -0.34
C GLY A 55 -7.48 17.22 0.05
N CYS A 56 -7.36 16.91 1.34
CA CYS A 56 -7.12 15.55 1.83
C CYS A 56 -8.42 14.76 1.96
N GLY A 57 -8.52 13.62 1.27
CA GLY A 57 -9.49 12.54 1.52
C GLY A 57 -10.94 12.97 1.78
N LEU A 58 -11.73 12.08 2.40
CA LEU A 58 -13.06 12.45 2.90
C LEU A 58 -12.91 13.06 4.31
N CYS A 59 -13.47 14.26 4.50
CA CYS A 59 -13.45 15.00 5.76
C CYS A 59 -12.06 15.45 6.24
N GLY A 60 -11.10 15.70 5.33
CA GLY A 60 -9.76 16.17 5.70
C GLY A 60 -8.83 15.06 6.23
N VAL A 61 -9.17 13.79 5.98
CA VAL A 61 -8.34 12.65 6.37
C VAL A 61 -7.18 12.52 5.39
N ALA A 62 -5.97 12.50 5.93
CA ALA A 62 -4.72 12.43 5.19
C ALA A 62 -4.24 10.99 4.96
N ALA A 63 -4.65 10.03 5.79
CA ALA A 63 -4.38 8.61 5.57
C ALA A 63 -5.47 7.69 6.16
N ASP A 64 -5.71 6.55 5.50
CA ASP A 64 -6.52 5.45 6.01
C ASP A 64 -5.65 4.19 6.08
N VAL A 65 -5.51 3.61 7.28
CA VAL A 65 -4.65 2.45 7.56
C VAL A 65 -5.45 1.42 8.33
N SER A 66 -5.64 0.25 7.75
CA SER A 66 -6.32 -0.86 8.41
C SER A 66 -5.55 -2.14 8.18
N PHE A 67 -5.21 -2.82 9.25
CA PHE A 67 -4.64 -4.15 9.16
C PHE A 67 -4.99 -5.00 10.38
N LYS A 68 -4.89 -6.30 10.16
CA LYS A 68 -5.13 -7.34 11.15
C LYS A 68 -3.89 -8.22 11.27
N VAL A 69 -3.50 -8.53 12.50
CA VAL A 69 -2.42 -9.45 12.80
C VAL A 69 -3.03 -10.75 13.34
N ASP A 70 -2.89 -11.83 12.59
CA ASP A 70 -3.33 -13.17 12.96
C ASP A 70 -2.12 -13.96 13.49
N MET A 71 -1.97 -13.98 14.81
CA MET A 71 -0.86 -14.64 15.50
C MET A 71 -0.93 -16.17 15.40
N GLU A 72 -2.11 -16.73 15.13
CA GLU A 72 -2.28 -18.18 14.97
C GLU A 72 -1.82 -18.66 13.61
N LYS A 73 -2.10 -17.88 12.56
CA LYS A 73 -1.71 -18.21 11.20
C LYS A 73 -0.31 -17.72 10.82
N GLY A 74 0.23 -16.76 11.57
CA GLY A 74 1.47 -16.10 11.17
C GLY A 74 1.22 -15.17 9.97
N GLU A 75 0.11 -14.44 9.97
CA GLU A 75 -0.30 -13.56 8.87
C GLU A 75 -0.52 -12.13 9.35
N VAL A 76 -0.10 -11.16 8.55
CA VAL A 76 -0.52 -9.76 8.66
C VAL A 76 -1.35 -9.44 7.43
N VAL A 77 -2.64 -9.16 7.62
CA VAL A 77 -3.55 -8.76 6.54
C VAL A 77 -3.64 -7.24 6.50
N LEU A 78 -3.14 -6.63 5.42
CA LEU A 78 -3.21 -5.20 5.16
C LEU A 78 -4.46 -4.90 4.30
N ASP A 79 -5.56 -4.57 4.97
CA ASP A 79 -6.85 -4.29 4.30
C ASP A 79 -6.86 -2.93 3.61
N LYS A 80 -6.24 -1.92 4.24
CA LYS A 80 -6.19 -0.56 3.72
C LYS A 80 -4.87 0.10 4.04
N LEU A 81 -4.33 0.79 3.05
CA LEU A 81 -3.19 1.67 3.23
C LEU A 81 -3.22 2.74 2.14
N TYR A 82 -3.81 3.88 2.49
CA TYR A 82 -3.95 5.01 1.57
C TYR A 82 -3.34 6.26 2.19
N LYS A 83 -2.59 7.01 1.39
CA LYS A 83 -2.09 8.35 1.71
C LYS A 83 -2.72 9.32 0.71
N TYR A 84 -3.41 10.33 1.22
CA TYR A 84 -4.20 11.28 0.41
C TYR A 84 -3.54 12.66 0.24
N CYS A 85 -2.37 12.87 0.84
CA CYS A 85 -1.70 14.16 0.80
C CYS A 85 -0.23 14.06 0.48
N ILE A 86 0.26 15.13 -0.11
CA ILE A 86 1.66 15.35 -0.43
C ILE A 86 2.38 15.77 0.84
N MET A 87 3.31 14.95 1.30
CA MET A 87 4.20 15.29 2.41
C MET A 87 5.51 14.50 2.30
N ASP A 88 6.57 15.08 2.85
CA ASP A 88 7.90 14.47 3.02
C ASP A 88 7.87 13.44 4.17
N PHE A 89 7.01 12.43 4.00
CA PHE A 89 6.81 11.33 4.94
C PHE A 89 6.39 10.09 4.15
N HIS A 90 7.20 9.04 4.18
CA HIS A 90 6.97 7.83 3.40
C HIS A 90 6.22 6.79 4.23
N LEU A 91 4.91 7.01 4.41
CA LEU A 91 4.03 6.17 5.22
C LEU A 91 4.15 4.66 4.88
N PHE A 92 4.19 4.32 3.58
CA PHE A 92 4.28 2.93 3.12
C PHE A 92 5.58 2.28 3.56
N THR A 93 6.72 2.94 3.28
CA THR A 93 8.05 2.50 3.67
C THR A 93 8.14 2.22 5.17
N GLU A 94 7.77 3.20 5.99
CA GLU A 94 7.96 3.09 7.43
C GLU A 94 7.02 2.05 8.05
N LEU A 95 5.80 1.91 7.52
CA LEU A 95 4.90 0.84 7.95
C LEU A 95 5.47 -0.55 7.63
N LEU A 96 5.98 -0.75 6.41
CA LEU A 96 6.59 -2.03 6.02
C LEU A 96 7.79 -2.38 6.89
N GLN A 97 8.62 -1.39 7.27
CA GLN A 97 9.75 -1.58 8.18
C GLN A 97 9.32 -2.01 9.58
N ILE A 98 8.27 -1.37 10.13
CA ILE A 98 7.70 -1.74 11.44
C ILE A 98 7.13 -3.16 11.38
N LEU A 99 6.40 -3.50 10.32
CA LEU A 99 5.85 -4.84 10.11
C LEU A 99 6.96 -5.89 10.04
N GLN A 100 7.99 -5.66 9.25
CA GLN A 100 9.14 -6.56 9.14
C GLN A 100 9.89 -6.71 10.48
N SER A 101 10.08 -5.61 11.24
CA SER A 101 10.81 -5.66 12.51
C SER A 101 10.08 -6.45 13.60
N ASN A 102 8.74 -6.44 13.59
CA ASN A 102 7.92 -7.12 14.59
C ASN A 102 7.45 -8.52 14.16
N PHE A 103 7.31 -8.76 12.86
CA PHE A 103 6.67 -9.94 12.29
C PHE A 103 7.45 -10.53 11.11
N ALA A 104 8.79 -10.51 11.14
CA ALA A 104 9.64 -11.08 10.09
C ALA A 104 9.32 -12.56 9.77
N ASP A 105 8.79 -13.30 10.74
CA ASP A 105 8.38 -14.70 10.61
C ASP A 105 6.99 -14.90 9.98
N TYR A 106 6.30 -13.82 9.58
CA TYR A 106 4.90 -13.84 9.11
C TYR A 106 4.81 -13.61 7.60
N ILE A 107 3.65 -13.91 7.03
CA ILE A 107 3.26 -13.52 5.66
C ILE A 107 2.46 -12.22 5.69
N LEU A 108 2.84 -11.25 4.88
CA LEU A 108 2.00 -10.10 4.55
C LEU A 108 1.03 -10.50 3.45
N VAL A 109 -0.26 -10.32 3.73
CA VAL A 109 -1.37 -10.50 2.79
C VAL A 109 -1.96 -9.13 2.49
N VAL A 110 -2.08 -8.76 1.21
CA VAL A 110 -2.74 -7.53 0.78
C VAL A 110 -3.90 -7.91 -0.13
N PRO A 111 -5.15 -8.01 0.39
CA PRO A 111 -6.28 -8.54 -0.36
C PRO A 111 -6.73 -7.67 -1.54
N SER A 112 -6.44 -6.38 -1.47
CA SER A 112 -6.86 -5.39 -2.46
C SER A 112 -5.76 -4.35 -2.66
N LEU A 113 -4.63 -4.77 -3.21
CA LEU A 113 -3.57 -3.87 -3.65
C LEU A 113 -3.99 -3.15 -4.93
N GLN A 114 -4.18 -1.83 -4.85
CA GLN A 114 -4.74 -1.00 -5.95
C GLN A 114 -3.78 0.05 -6.48
N GLY A 115 -2.74 0.39 -5.72
CA GLY A 115 -1.91 1.54 -5.99
C GLY A 115 -0.45 1.17 -6.28
N PHE A 116 0.15 1.92 -7.19
CA PHE A 116 1.51 1.69 -7.68
C PHE A 116 2.58 1.97 -6.62
N GLU A 117 2.37 2.95 -5.72
CA GLU A 117 3.38 3.31 -4.72
C GLU A 117 3.58 2.21 -3.69
N LEU A 118 2.50 1.73 -3.07
CA LEU A 118 2.58 0.57 -2.17
C LEU A 118 3.12 -0.66 -2.89
N ALA A 119 2.69 -0.92 -4.13
CA ALA A 119 3.18 -2.06 -4.90
C ALA A 119 4.70 -1.99 -5.14
N ARG A 120 5.23 -0.80 -5.46
CA ARG A 120 6.66 -0.55 -5.61
C ARG A 120 7.41 -0.71 -4.30
N GLU A 121 6.89 -0.18 -3.19
CA GLU A 121 7.54 -0.31 -1.88
C GLU A 121 7.53 -1.76 -1.37
N ILE A 122 6.45 -2.52 -1.60
CA ILE A 122 6.44 -3.98 -1.37
C ILE A 122 7.56 -4.64 -2.17
N GLN A 123 7.67 -4.35 -3.48
CA GLN A 123 8.73 -4.95 -4.30
C GLN A 123 10.13 -4.63 -3.76
N ARG A 124 10.34 -3.38 -3.38
CA ARG A 124 11.64 -2.85 -2.96
C ARG A 124 12.11 -3.42 -1.63
N PHE A 125 11.22 -3.58 -0.65
CA PHE A 125 11.57 -4.04 0.69
C PHE A 125 11.43 -5.54 0.90
N LEU A 126 10.38 -6.12 0.34
CA LEU A 126 9.99 -7.49 0.64
C LEU A 126 10.29 -8.44 -0.51
N GLY A 127 10.50 -7.92 -1.72
CA GLY A 127 10.75 -8.72 -2.92
C GLY A 127 9.50 -8.92 -3.76
N THR A 128 9.52 -9.93 -4.63
CA THR A 128 8.38 -10.16 -5.55
C THR A 128 7.30 -10.98 -4.85
N PRO A 129 6.09 -10.42 -4.65
CA PRO A 129 5.00 -11.15 -4.02
C PRO A 129 4.45 -12.22 -4.97
N TRP A 130 3.80 -13.22 -4.38
CA TRP A 130 2.87 -14.08 -5.11
C TRP A 130 1.57 -13.31 -5.35
N ILE A 131 1.06 -13.41 -6.56
CA ILE A 131 -0.28 -12.92 -6.88
C ILE A 131 -1.20 -14.14 -6.85
N GLU A 132 -2.36 -14.03 -6.22
CA GLU A 132 -3.40 -15.06 -6.31
C GLU A 132 -4.45 -14.73 -7.38
N CYS A 133 -4.83 -13.46 -7.49
CA CYS A 133 -5.73 -12.98 -8.52
C CYS A 133 -5.58 -11.48 -8.79
N ILE A 134 -6.03 -11.05 -9.98
CA ILE A 134 -5.99 -9.65 -10.43
C ILE A 134 -7.29 -9.31 -11.12
N TYR A 135 -7.89 -8.18 -10.76
CA TYR A 135 -9.03 -7.61 -11.44
C TYR A 135 -8.59 -6.48 -12.36
N LEU A 136 -8.88 -6.64 -13.65
CA LEU A 136 -8.43 -5.77 -14.73
C LEU A 136 -9.62 -5.08 -15.39
N LYS A 137 -9.37 -3.88 -15.92
CA LYS A 137 -10.33 -3.11 -16.71
C LYS A 137 -9.70 -2.68 -18.03
N SER A 138 -10.33 -3.08 -19.14
CA SER A 138 -10.08 -2.55 -20.47
C SER A 138 -11.17 -1.55 -20.87
N ASP A 139 -11.03 -0.92 -22.03
CA ASP A 139 -12.06 -0.02 -22.59
C ASP A 139 -13.41 -0.73 -22.81
N ARG A 140 -13.40 -2.06 -22.94
CA ARG A 140 -14.58 -2.84 -23.35
C ARG A 140 -15.25 -3.60 -22.22
N HIS A 141 -14.50 -3.99 -21.19
CA HIS A 141 -15.03 -4.77 -20.07
C HIS A 141 -14.04 -4.86 -18.90
N GLU A 142 -14.52 -5.43 -17.80
CA GLU A 142 -13.74 -5.80 -16.63
C GLU A 142 -13.64 -7.33 -16.52
N ARG A 143 -12.52 -7.84 -16.01
CA ARG A 143 -12.27 -9.28 -15.89
C ARG A 143 -11.37 -9.64 -14.70
N LEU A 144 -11.60 -10.82 -14.13
CA LEU A 144 -10.78 -11.40 -13.06
C LEU A 144 -9.86 -12.49 -13.62
N LEU A 145 -8.55 -12.36 -13.39
CA LEU A 145 -7.56 -13.40 -13.68
C LEU A 145 -7.19 -14.14 -12.40
N SER A 146 -7.24 -15.47 -12.44
CA SER A 146 -6.78 -16.37 -11.36
C SER A 146 -6.31 -17.70 -11.95
N GLY A 147 -5.54 -18.46 -11.15
CA GLY A 147 -5.09 -19.80 -11.53
C GLY A 147 -4.29 -19.82 -12.84
N LYS A 148 -4.70 -20.63 -13.82
CA LYS A 148 -3.93 -20.86 -15.06
C LYS A 148 -3.73 -19.63 -15.95
N LEU A 149 -4.55 -18.58 -15.80
CA LEU A 149 -4.42 -17.34 -16.59
C LEU A 149 -3.44 -16.35 -15.97
N LEU A 150 -3.10 -16.54 -14.70
CA LEU A 150 -2.27 -15.64 -13.92
C LEU A 150 -0.75 -15.66 -14.24
N PRO A 151 -0.13 -16.78 -14.68
CA PRO A 151 1.29 -16.80 -15.03
C PRO A 151 1.70 -15.78 -16.10
N ASN A 152 0.74 -15.29 -16.89
CA ASN A 152 0.96 -14.25 -17.90
C ASN A 152 0.99 -12.83 -17.32
N ALA A 153 0.58 -12.64 -16.06
CA ALA A 153 0.54 -11.37 -15.35
C ALA A 153 1.41 -11.46 -14.08
N ALA A 154 2.72 -11.30 -14.28
CA ALA A 154 3.69 -11.31 -13.19
C ALA A 154 3.80 -9.93 -12.54
N PHE A 155 3.95 -9.88 -11.20
CA PHE A 155 4.04 -8.64 -10.44
C PHE A 155 5.11 -7.66 -10.96
N PRO A 156 6.35 -8.09 -11.28
CA PRO A 156 7.35 -7.19 -11.83
C PRO A 156 6.99 -6.63 -13.20
N GLU A 157 6.25 -7.38 -14.03
CA GLU A 157 5.83 -6.90 -15.35
C GLU A 157 4.72 -5.85 -15.21
N ILE A 158 3.79 -6.01 -14.25
CA ILE A 158 2.77 -4.99 -13.95
C ILE A 158 3.43 -3.68 -13.53
N LEU A 159 4.43 -3.73 -12.64
CA LEU A 159 5.16 -2.54 -12.21
C LEU A 159 5.91 -1.90 -13.38
N LYS A 160 6.52 -2.71 -14.25
CA LYS A 160 7.22 -2.25 -15.45
C LYS A 160 6.27 -1.64 -16.48
N ASP A 161 5.11 -2.22 -16.72
CA ASP A 161 4.10 -1.68 -17.63
C ASP A 161 3.47 -0.40 -17.08
N THR A 162 3.22 -0.34 -15.77
CA THR A 162 2.81 0.88 -15.08
C THR A 162 3.87 1.98 -15.26
N GLN A 163 5.15 1.67 -15.04
CA GLN A 163 6.25 2.62 -15.27
C GLN A 163 6.26 3.12 -16.73
N LYS A 164 6.18 2.20 -17.71
CA LYS A 164 6.12 2.56 -19.13
C LYS A 164 4.91 3.43 -19.47
N HIS A 165 3.74 3.16 -18.88
CA HIS A 165 2.52 3.95 -19.09
C HIS A 165 2.77 5.43 -18.80
N TYR A 166 3.40 5.70 -17.66
CA TYR A 166 3.70 7.06 -17.22
C TYR A 166 4.85 7.68 -18.02
N GLU A 167 5.84 6.90 -18.46
CA GLU A 167 6.95 7.38 -19.28
C GLU A 167 6.57 7.65 -20.76
N ALA A 168 5.74 6.79 -21.36
CA ALA A 168 5.43 6.80 -22.80
C ALA A 168 4.43 7.89 -23.21
N LYS A 169 3.62 8.43 -22.30
CA LYS A 169 2.73 9.57 -22.57
C LYS A 169 3.48 10.93 -22.61
N GLY A 170 4.81 10.88 -22.65
CA GLY A 170 5.74 12.00 -22.57
C GLY A 170 6.10 12.69 -23.90
N GLU A 171 5.13 13.22 -24.64
CA GLU A 171 5.40 14.34 -25.57
C GLU A 171 4.35 15.47 -25.49
N THR A 172 3.08 15.16 -25.21
CA THR A 172 2.02 16.17 -25.05
C THR A 172 1.67 16.53 -23.60
N GLN A 173 2.20 15.82 -22.59
CA GLN A 173 1.86 16.03 -21.17
C GLN A 173 3.08 15.97 -20.22
N LYS A 174 4.19 16.60 -20.60
CA LYS A 174 5.41 16.70 -19.77
C LYS A 174 5.15 17.24 -18.35
N GLU A 175 4.19 18.15 -18.20
CA GLU A 175 3.76 18.70 -16.91
C GLU A 175 3.00 17.68 -16.05
N ARG A 176 2.21 16.79 -16.67
CA ARG A 176 1.50 15.73 -15.95
C ARG A 176 2.46 14.64 -15.49
N TYR A 177 3.42 14.24 -16.32
CA TYR A 177 4.47 13.30 -15.93
C TYR A 177 5.38 13.88 -14.85
N LEU A 178 5.79 15.15 -14.93
CA LEU A 178 6.56 15.80 -13.86
C LEU A 178 5.72 15.94 -12.59
N ARG A 179 4.43 16.21 -12.70
CA ARG A 179 3.49 16.22 -11.57
C ARG A 179 3.36 14.82 -10.97
N GLU A 180 3.10 13.79 -11.76
CA GLU A 180 2.92 12.42 -11.29
C GLU A 180 4.21 11.82 -10.75
N LYS A 181 5.37 12.07 -11.37
CA LYS A 181 6.67 11.76 -10.79
C LYS A 181 6.89 12.47 -9.46
N HIS A 182 6.48 13.74 -9.36
CA HIS A 182 6.48 14.44 -8.08
C HIS A 182 5.49 13.80 -7.09
N LEU A 183 4.30 13.35 -7.52
CA LEU A 183 3.35 12.62 -6.66
C LEU A 183 3.94 11.28 -6.17
N LEU A 184 4.69 10.56 -7.02
CA LEU A 184 5.43 9.34 -6.67
C LEU A 184 6.54 9.63 -5.65
N ASP A 185 7.36 10.66 -5.89
CA ASP A 185 8.39 11.11 -4.94
C ASP A 185 7.78 11.54 -3.59
N LEU A 186 6.50 11.94 -3.60
CA LEU A 186 5.73 12.36 -2.44
C LEU A 186 4.84 11.23 -1.86
N GLY A 187 4.96 10.00 -2.39
CA GLY A 187 4.31 8.79 -1.89
C GLY A 187 2.79 8.75 -2.01
N LEU A 188 2.21 9.38 -3.04
CA LEU A 188 0.78 9.29 -3.33
C LEU A 188 0.45 8.13 -4.25
N GLU A 189 -0.61 7.40 -3.92
CA GLU A 189 -1.06 6.30 -4.76
C GLU A 189 -1.56 6.77 -6.13
N ILE A 190 -1.11 6.09 -7.17
CA ILE A 190 -1.59 6.24 -8.54
C ILE A 190 -2.01 4.87 -9.09
N SER A 191 -2.87 4.88 -10.11
CA SER A 191 -3.36 3.67 -10.77
C SER A 191 -2.21 2.83 -11.32
N MET A 192 -2.40 1.51 -11.30
CA MET A 192 -1.51 0.55 -11.94
C MET A 192 -2.07 0.09 -13.29
N TYR A 193 -1.18 -0.32 -14.18
CA TYR A 193 -1.50 -0.77 -15.53
C TYR A 193 -0.74 -2.03 -15.90
N PHE A 194 -1.36 -2.85 -16.73
CA PHE A 194 -0.81 -4.09 -17.27
C PHE A 194 -1.06 -4.15 -18.77
N TRP A 195 -0.05 -4.55 -19.56
CA TRP A 195 -0.21 -4.74 -20.99
C TRP A 195 -0.61 -6.20 -21.28
N GLY A 196 -1.91 -6.46 -21.30
CA GLY A 196 -2.47 -7.78 -21.53
C GLY A 196 -2.86 -8.06 -22.98
N SER A 197 -3.67 -9.11 -23.16
CA SER A 197 -4.15 -9.55 -24.48
C SER A 197 -5.06 -8.53 -25.19
N GLU A 198 -5.57 -7.54 -24.45
CA GLU A 198 -6.48 -6.52 -24.95
C GLU A 198 -5.83 -5.15 -25.13
N GLY A 199 -4.51 -5.07 -24.92
CA GLY A 199 -3.76 -3.83 -24.86
C GLY A 199 -3.52 -3.41 -23.40
N GLU A 200 -3.51 -2.10 -23.16
CA GLU A 200 -3.34 -1.53 -21.83
C GLU A 200 -4.62 -1.70 -21.01
N GLU A 201 -4.50 -2.35 -19.85
CA GLU A 201 -5.59 -2.59 -18.91
C GLU A 201 -5.23 -1.94 -17.57
N GLU A 202 -6.18 -1.24 -16.96
CA GLU A 202 -6.03 -0.73 -15.59
C GLU A 202 -6.16 -1.89 -14.60
N VAL A 203 -5.24 -1.98 -13.65
CA VAL A 203 -5.30 -2.92 -12.54
C VAL A 203 -6.15 -2.30 -11.44
N LEU A 204 -7.39 -2.75 -11.34
CA LEU A 204 -8.34 -2.23 -10.35
C LEU A 204 -8.00 -2.68 -8.93
N TRP A 205 -7.58 -3.93 -8.77
CA TRP A 205 -7.01 -4.47 -7.54
C TRP A 205 -6.33 -5.82 -7.81
N MET A 206 -5.43 -6.22 -6.93
CA MET A 206 -4.86 -7.56 -6.89
C MET A 206 -4.76 -8.10 -5.46
N TYR A 207 -4.88 -9.40 -5.32
CA TYR A 207 -4.59 -10.12 -4.07
C TYR A 207 -3.14 -10.60 -4.11
N VAL A 208 -2.34 -10.17 -3.13
CA VAL A 208 -0.92 -10.55 -3.05
C VAL A 208 -0.52 -11.07 -1.68
N GLU A 209 0.42 -12.00 -1.68
CA GLU A 209 1.06 -12.56 -0.50
C GLU A 209 2.58 -12.48 -0.61
N ILE A 210 3.24 -12.17 0.50
CA ILE A 210 4.71 -12.08 0.54
C ILE A 210 5.26 -12.30 1.96
N PRO A 211 6.39 -13.00 2.14
CA PRO A 211 7.00 -13.12 3.46
C PRO A 211 7.50 -11.76 3.95
N LEU A 212 7.25 -11.45 5.23
CA LEU A 212 7.78 -10.25 5.88
C LEU A 212 9.26 -10.35 6.20
N SER A 213 9.87 -11.54 6.12
CA SER A 213 11.31 -11.76 6.31
C SER A 213 12.18 -10.92 5.37
N GLY A 214 11.60 -10.42 4.28
CA GLY A 214 12.31 -9.68 3.24
C GLY A 214 13.12 -10.60 2.32
N ASN A 215 13.76 -9.94 1.35
CA ASN A 215 14.76 -10.52 0.45
C ASN A 215 16.18 -10.21 0.92
#